data_AF-A0A1M3F8K2-F1
#
_entry.id   AF-A0A1M3F8K2-F1
#
_cell.length_a   1.000
_cell.length_b   1.000
_cell.length_c   1.000
_cell.angle_alpha   90.00
_cell.angle_beta   90.00
_cell.angle_gamma   90.00
#
_symmetry.space_group_name_H-M   'P 1'
#
loop_
_entity.id
_entity.type
_entity.pdbx_description
1 polymer ?
#
loop_
_entity_poly.entity_id
_entity_poly.type
_entity_poly.pdbx_seq_one_letter_code
_entity_poly.pdbx_strand_id
1 'polypeptide(L)'
;MSPGLSGRGCPVPADPLLAWFDEHARVLPWRAPDRTPWGVLVSEVMLQQTPVSRVEPAWRAWLARWPTPAALAAASPADVLRAWDRLGYPRRALRLHACAAAIVARHGGEVPDDEAALLALPGVGAYTAAAVRAFAFGRRAVVLDTNVRRVLARHAAGAALPAPTQTSAEVALADRLTPSDDAGAARWALATMELGALVCTARAPRCEACPLASSCAWLTAGRPPDEHAHRRRGQPWEGTDRQVRGRVMALLRGAIGPVPADAVAAVWPDARQLTRCVEALVADGLVVPLTVTGATAGPDDEPASYRLP
;
A
#
# COMPACT_ATOMS: atom_id res chain seq x y z
N MET A 1 37.51 -23.68 15.81
CA MET A 1 37.97 -22.39 15.23
C MET A 1 36.94 -21.96 14.20
N SER A 2 36.04 -21.05 14.59
CA SER A 2 34.97 -20.54 13.71
C SER A 2 35.51 -19.41 12.83
N PRO A 3 35.27 -19.42 11.51
CA PRO A 3 35.58 -18.25 10.69
C PRO A 3 34.47 -17.22 10.87
N GLY A 4 34.82 -16.04 11.38
CA GLY A 4 33.91 -14.92 11.57
C GLY A 4 33.45 -14.34 10.23
N LEU A 5 32.13 -14.31 10.02
CA LEU A 5 31.48 -13.56 8.95
C LEU A 5 31.56 -12.06 9.26
N SER A 6 32.65 -11.42 8.83
CA SER A 6 32.74 -9.96 8.74
C SER A 6 31.98 -9.51 7.48
N GLY A 7 30.68 -9.27 7.65
CA GLY A 7 29.78 -8.82 6.59
C GLY A 7 30.12 -7.41 6.11
N ARG A 8 31.02 -7.32 5.13
CA ARG A 8 31.13 -6.14 4.26
C ARG A 8 30.00 -6.23 3.23
N GLY A 9 28.83 -5.72 3.59
CA GLY A 9 27.77 -5.50 2.59
C GLY A 9 28.32 -4.55 1.52
N CYS A 10 28.39 -5.01 0.27
CA CYS A 10 28.75 -4.14 -0.85
C CYS A 10 27.62 -3.10 -1.00
N PRO A 11 27.91 -1.79 -1.03
CA PRO A 11 26.90 -0.80 -1.29
C PRO A 11 26.28 -1.02 -2.67
N VAL A 12 24.96 -0.89 -2.79
CA VAL A 12 24.31 -0.78 -4.10
C VAL A 12 24.91 0.46 -4.77
N PRO A 13 25.70 0.34 -5.85
CA PRO A 13 26.30 1.51 -6.45
C PRO A 13 25.17 2.36 -7.03
N ALA A 14 25.02 3.59 -6.52
CA ALA A 14 23.94 4.48 -6.93
C ALA A 14 24.02 4.75 -8.45
N ASP A 15 25.23 4.93 -8.98
CA ASP A 15 25.44 5.34 -10.38
C ASP A 15 24.84 4.38 -11.43
N PRO A 16 25.14 3.06 -11.48
CA PRO A 16 24.55 2.16 -12.47
C PRO A 16 23.05 1.95 -12.26
N LEU A 17 22.57 2.01 -11.01
CA LEU A 17 21.14 1.89 -10.71
C LEU A 17 20.36 3.12 -11.20
N LEU A 18 20.88 4.31 -10.92
CA LEU A 18 20.25 5.57 -11.31
C LEU A 18 20.30 5.78 -12.82
N ALA A 19 21.42 5.44 -13.48
CA ALA A 19 21.52 5.47 -14.95
C ALA A 19 20.49 4.51 -15.59
N TRP A 20 20.38 3.29 -15.09
CA TRP A 20 19.36 2.34 -15.54
C TRP A 20 17.93 2.90 -15.32
N PHE A 21 17.68 3.53 -14.17
CA PHE A 21 16.38 4.09 -13.86
C PHE A 21 16.00 5.24 -14.81
N ASP A 22 16.94 6.09 -15.19
CA ASP A 22 16.67 7.20 -16.11
C ASP A 22 16.19 6.73 -17.49
N GLU A 23 16.67 5.56 -17.93
CA GLU A 23 16.27 4.95 -19.20
C GLU A 23 15.01 4.08 -19.11
N HIS A 24 14.74 3.45 -17.96
CA HIS A 24 13.75 2.37 -17.82
C HIS A 24 12.56 2.70 -16.90
N ALA A 25 12.57 3.83 -16.20
CA ALA A 25 11.49 4.20 -15.29
C ALA A 25 10.15 4.25 -16.02
N ARG A 26 9.13 3.57 -15.45
CA ARG A 26 7.76 3.74 -15.94
C ARG A 26 7.30 5.17 -15.69
N VAL A 27 6.66 5.74 -16.70
CA VAL A 27 5.94 7.01 -16.61
C VAL A 27 4.68 6.79 -15.77
N LEU A 28 4.69 7.29 -14.54
CA LEU A 28 3.56 7.21 -13.60
C LEU A 28 3.18 8.61 -13.15
N PRO A 29 1.89 8.94 -13.05
CA PRO A 29 1.47 10.32 -12.84
C PRO A 29 1.89 10.88 -11.47
N TRP A 30 1.90 10.05 -10.42
CA TRP A 30 2.42 10.43 -9.09
C TRP A 30 3.96 10.51 -9.02
N ARG A 31 4.68 10.25 -10.12
CA ARG A 31 6.13 10.47 -10.24
C ARG A 31 6.47 11.61 -11.18
N ALA A 32 5.48 12.23 -11.82
CA ALA A 32 5.70 13.32 -12.77
C ALA A 32 6.36 14.53 -12.09
N PRO A 33 7.03 15.42 -12.86
CA PRO A 33 7.66 16.62 -12.31
C PRO A 33 6.68 17.55 -11.59
N ASP A 34 5.42 17.60 -12.02
CA ASP A 34 4.33 18.42 -11.50
C ASP A 34 3.49 17.73 -10.41
N ARG A 35 3.95 16.58 -9.90
CA ARG A 35 3.25 15.85 -8.84
C ARG A 35 3.07 16.70 -7.59
N THR A 36 1.95 16.52 -6.91
CA THR A 36 1.68 17.16 -5.61
C THR A 36 1.91 16.18 -4.45
N PRO A 37 2.28 16.66 -3.24
CA PRO A 37 2.35 15.82 -2.05
C PRO A 37 1.06 15.05 -1.75
N TRP A 38 -0.10 15.68 -1.99
CA TRP A 38 -1.40 15.02 -1.89
C TRP A 38 -1.53 13.85 -2.89
N GLY A 39 -1.18 14.07 -4.15
CA GLY A 39 -1.22 13.03 -5.17
C GLY A 39 -0.32 11.85 -4.85
N VAL A 40 0.89 12.11 -4.34
CA VAL A 40 1.82 11.07 -3.88
C VAL A 40 1.25 10.29 -2.69
N LEU A 41 0.69 10.98 -1.68
CA LEU A 41 0.08 10.31 -0.53
C LEU A 41 -1.07 9.39 -0.96
N VAL A 42 -1.95 9.88 -1.83
CA VAL A 42 -3.07 9.09 -2.38
C VAL A 42 -2.55 7.86 -3.13
N SER A 43 -1.53 7.99 -3.99
CA SER A 43 -0.98 6.85 -4.72
C SER A 43 -0.38 5.82 -3.76
N GLU A 44 0.39 6.24 -2.76
CA GLU A 44 1.01 5.32 -1.80
C GLU A 44 -0.04 4.56 -0.98
N VAL A 45 -1.15 5.19 -0.60
CA VAL A 45 -2.25 4.48 0.07
C VAL A 45 -2.93 3.49 -0.88
N MET A 46 -3.18 3.87 -2.13
CA MET A 46 -3.80 2.98 -3.12
C MET A 46 -2.92 1.78 -3.49
N LEU A 47 -1.61 1.98 -3.66
CA LEU A 47 -0.64 0.96 -4.05
C LEU A 47 -0.41 -0.14 -3.00
N GLN A 48 -0.86 0.06 -1.77
CA GLN A 48 -0.84 -1.00 -0.75
C GLN A 48 -1.62 -2.22 -1.25
N GLN A 49 -0.92 -3.32 -1.53
CA GLN A 49 -1.49 -4.59 -1.99
C GLN A 49 -2.37 -4.47 -3.26
N THR A 50 -2.15 -3.44 -4.07
CA THR A 50 -2.91 -3.18 -5.30
C THR A 50 -1.94 -2.88 -6.45
N PRO A 51 -2.00 -3.62 -7.57
CA PRO A 51 -1.05 -3.43 -8.66
C PRO A 51 -1.26 -2.08 -9.35
N VAL A 52 -0.15 -1.51 -9.84
CA VAL A 52 -0.10 -0.21 -10.54
C VAL A 52 -1.16 -0.09 -11.63
N SER A 53 -1.36 -1.14 -12.44
CA SER A 53 -2.34 -1.14 -13.54
C SER A 53 -3.78 -0.92 -13.10
N ARG A 54 -4.13 -1.28 -11.86
CA ARG A 54 -5.45 -0.99 -11.27
C ARG A 54 -5.48 0.38 -10.58
N VAL A 55 -4.35 0.81 -10.01
CA VAL A 55 -4.27 2.07 -9.27
C VAL A 55 -4.27 3.28 -10.20
N GLU A 56 -3.53 3.25 -11.31
CA GLU A 56 -3.38 4.43 -12.17
C GLU A 56 -4.70 5.05 -12.65
N PRO A 57 -5.63 4.30 -13.28
CA PRO A 57 -6.90 4.89 -13.71
C PRO A 57 -7.75 5.37 -12.53
N ALA A 58 -7.74 4.64 -11.40
CA ALA A 58 -8.50 5.01 -10.21
C ALA A 58 -7.94 6.29 -9.57
N TRP A 59 -6.62 6.44 -9.51
CA TRP A 59 -5.94 7.62 -8.99
C TRP A 59 -6.25 8.86 -9.83
N ARG A 60 -6.26 8.73 -11.16
CA ARG A 60 -6.61 9.85 -12.06
C ARG A 60 -8.05 10.32 -11.83
N ALA A 61 -9.00 9.38 -11.77
CA ALA A 61 -10.39 9.70 -11.45
C ALA A 61 -10.54 10.31 -10.05
N TRP A 62 -9.76 9.81 -9.08
CA TRP A 62 -9.76 10.31 -7.71
C TRP A 62 -9.30 11.75 -7.62
N LEU A 63 -8.16 12.11 -8.22
CA LEU A 63 -7.66 13.48 -8.18
C LEU A 63 -8.45 14.44 -9.07
N ALA A 64 -9.10 13.96 -10.13
CA ALA A 64 -10.05 14.77 -10.87
C ALA A 64 -11.25 15.18 -10.01
N ARG A 65 -11.73 14.27 -9.13
CA ARG A 65 -12.86 14.52 -8.22
C ARG A 65 -12.44 15.28 -6.96
N TRP A 66 -11.30 14.93 -6.38
CA TRP A 66 -10.79 15.47 -5.11
C TRP A 66 -9.31 15.86 -5.25
N PRO A 67 -9.03 17.00 -5.90
CA PRO A 67 -7.66 17.43 -6.21
C PRO A 67 -6.86 17.85 -4.98
N THR A 68 -7.51 18.09 -3.84
CA THR A 68 -6.87 18.54 -2.59
C THR A 68 -7.39 17.76 -1.38
N PRO A 69 -6.66 17.78 -0.23
CA PRO A 69 -7.16 17.21 1.02
C PRO A 69 -8.51 17.81 1.44
N ALA A 70 -8.70 19.12 1.29
CA ALA A 70 -9.96 19.79 1.60
C ALA A 70 -11.14 19.26 0.76
N ALA A 71 -10.92 19.04 -0.54
CA ALA A 71 -11.95 18.47 -1.41
C ALA A 71 -12.35 17.06 -0.98
N LEU A 72 -11.40 16.19 -0.59
CA LEU A 72 -11.72 14.86 -0.09
C LEU A 72 -12.42 14.93 1.27
N ALA A 73 -11.94 15.77 2.20
CA ALA A 73 -12.49 15.88 3.54
C ALA A 73 -13.95 16.38 3.58
N ALA A 74 -14.38 17.10 2.54
CA ALA A 74 -15.77 17.54 2.38
C ALA A 74 -16.69 16.46 1.79
N ALA A 75 -16.15 15.33 1.32
CA ALA A 75 -16.93 14.26 0.72
C ALA A 75 -17.67 13.41 1.77
N SER A 76 -18.78 12.78 1.37
CA SER A 76 -19.41 11.78 2.23
C SER A 76 -18.58 10.48 2.27
N PRO A 77 -18.52 9.76 3.41
CA PRO A 77 -17.89 8.44 3.47
C PRO A 77 -18.43 7.46 2.42
N ALA A 78 -19.75 7.48 2.15
CA ALA A 78 -20.35 6.71 1.07
C ALA A 78 -19.76 7.04 -0.32
N ASP A 79 -19.57 8.32 -0.66
CA ASP A 79 -18.95 8.73 -1.93
C ASP A 79 -17.51 8.22 -2.06
N VAL A 80 -16.73 8.35 -0.98
CA VAL A 80 -15.36 7.86 -0.89
C VAL A 80 -15.31 6.34 -1.11
N LEU A 81 -16.21 5.60 -0.45
CA LEU A 81 -16.30 4.14 -0.61
C LEU A 81 -16.74 3.73 -2.01
N ARG A 82 -17.67 4.47 -2.64
CA ARG A 82 -18.07 4.23 -4.03
C ARG A 82 -16.92 4.47 -5.00
N ALA A 83 -16.20 5.58 -4.85
CA ALA A 83 -15.05 5.91 -5.71
C ALA A 83 -13.87 4.94 -5.53
N TRP A 84 -13.69 4.36 -4.33
CA TRP A 84 -12.65 3.37 -4.07
C TRP A 84 -12.88 2.02 -4.77
N ASP A 85 -14.16 1.71 -5.05
CA ASP A 85 -14.64 0.55 -5.79
C ASP A 85 -13.90 -0.76 -5.46
N ARG A 86 -13.18 -1.34 -6.44
CA ARG A 86 -12.53 -2.66 -6.38
C ARG A 86 -11.03 -2.59 -6.09
N LEU A 87 -10.53 -1.47 -5.57
CA LEU A 87 -9.13 -1.36 -5.12
C LEU A 87 -8.83 -2.27 -3.91
N GLY A 88 -9.86 -2.81 -3.26
CA GLY A 88 -9.72 -3.74 -2.13
C GLY A 88 -9.40 -3.02 -0.81
N TYR A 89 -9.58 -3.72 0.31
CA TYR A 89 -9.39 -3.17 1.67
C TYR A 89 -10.04 -1.77 1.85
N PRO A 90 -11.38 -1.65 1.71
CA PRO A 90 -12.09 -0.37 1.64
C PRO A 90 -11.91 0.52 2.87
N ARG A 91 -11.50 -0.04 4.01
CA ARG A 91 -11.12 0.72 5.20
C ARG A 91 -9.97 1.70 4.95
N ARG A 92 -9.09 1.42 3.98
CA ARG A 92 -8.05 2.37 3.54
C ARG A 92 -8.66 3.67 3.00
N ALA A 93 -9.79 3.59 2.30
CA ALA A 93 -10.48 4.77 1.77
C ALA A 93 -11.00 5.66 2.91
N LEU A 94 -11.62 5.06 3.93
CA LEU A 94 -12.09 5.79 5.11
C LEU A 94 -10.94 6.38 5.93
N ARG A 95 -9.81 5.66 6.04
CA ARG A 95 -8.60 6.19 6.68
C ARG A 95 -7.98 7.34 5.89
N LEU A 96 -7.95 7.25 4.56
CA LEU A 96 -7.50 8.34 3.69
C LEU A 96 -8.42 9.56 3.79
N HIS A 97 -9.72 9.36 3.90
CA HIS A 97 -10.69 10.43 4.15
C HIS A 97 -10.44 11.11 5.51
N ALA A 98 -10.25 10.33 6.58
CA ALA A 98 -9.89 10.87 7.90
C ALA A 98 -8.51 11.55 7.89
N CYS A 99 -7.56 11.04 7.09
CA CYS A 99 -6.24 11.64 6.87
C CYS A 99 -6.37 13.03 6.23
N ALA A 100 -7.19 13.14 5.19
CA ALA A 100 -7.45 14.42 4.53
C ALA A 100 -8.07 15.45 5.49
N ALA A 101 -9.05 15.03 6.30
CA ALA A 101 -9.63 15.91 7.32
C ALA A 101 -8.59 16.35 8.37
N ALA A 102 -7.69 15.44 8.80
CA ALA A 102 -6.61 15.78 9.71
C ALA A 102 -5.59 16.75 9.10
N ILE A 103 -5.26 16.60 7.81
CA ILE A 103 -4.40 17.53 7.06
C ILE A 103 -5.00 18.93 7.04
N VAL A 104 -6.30 19.05 6.76
CA VAL A 104 -7.00 20.35 6.80
C VAL A 104 -6.94 20.95 8.20
N ALA A 105 -7.34 20.19 9.22
CA ALA A 105 -7.48 20.69 10.57
C ALA A 105 -6.15 21.06 11.25
N ARG A 106 -5.07 20.31 10.97
CA ARG A 106 -3.79 20.43 11.68
C ARG A 106 -2.69 21.09 10.87
N HIS A 107 -2.81 21.10 9.54
CA HIS A 107 -1.74 21.53 8.62
C HIS A 107 -2.25 22.50 7.54
N GLY A 108 -3.44 23.10 7.72
CA GLY A 108 -3.95 24.13 6.80
C GLY A 108 -4.30 23.62 5.40
N GLY A 109 -4.49 22.31 5.23
CA GLY A 109 -4.80 21.70 3.94
C GLY A 109 -3.57 21.24 3.15
N GLU A 110 -2.36 21.46 3.66
CA GLU A 110 -1.10 21.04 3.04
C GLU A 110 -0.56 19.77 3.70
N VAL A 111 -0.10 18.82 2.87
CA VAL A 111 0.57 17.62 3.40
C VAL A 111 1.90 18.03 4.03
N PRO A 112 2.20 17.65 5.30
CA PRO A 112 3.46 18.01 5.94
C PRO A 112 4.65 17.23 5.37
N ASP A 113 5.84 17.83 5.38
CA ASP A 113 7.11 17.17 5.01
C ASP A 113 7.89 16.59 6.21
N ASP A 114 7.43 16.90 7.43
CA ASP A 114 7.94 16.37 8.69
C ASP A 114 7.46 14.92 8.95
N GLU A 115 8.39 14.06 9.38
CA GLU A 115 8.12 12.64 9.59
C GLU A 115 7.15 12.38 10.75
N ALA A 116 7.31 13.08 11.87
CA ALA A 116 6.45 12.91 13.03
C ALA A 116 5.03 13.40 12.73
N ALA A 117 4.89 14.50 12.00
CA ALA A 117 3.61 15.01 11.51
C ALA A 117 2.93 14.01 10.57
N LEU A 118 3.67 13.44 9.61
CA LEU A 118 3.14 12.40 8.73
C LEU A 118 2.68 11.17 9.50
N LEU A 119 3.47 10.67 10.46
CA LEU A 119 3.12 9.51 11.30
C LEU A 119 1.90 9.76 12.19
N ALA A 120 1.61 11.02 12.55
CA ALA A 120 0.43 11.39 13.32
C ALA A 120 -0.86 11.41 12.49
N LEU A 121 -0.78 11.27 11.16
CA LEU A 121 -1.94 11.23 10.27
C LEU A 121 -2.63 9.85 10.28
N PRO A 122 -3.97 9.80 10.32
CA PRO A 122 -4.71 8.54 10.26
C PRO A 122 -4.34 7.64 9.07
N GLY A 123 -3.92 6.41 9.36
CA GLY A 123 -3.61 5.41 8.33
C GLY A 123 -2.25 5.60 7.64
N VAL A 124 -1.44 6.58 8.06
CA VAL A 124 -0.06 6.75 7.60
C VAL A 124 0.87 6.01 8.55
N GLY A 125 1.49 4.94 8.07
CA GLY A 125 2.52 4.20 8.80
C GLY A 125 3.93 4.60 8.35
N ALA A 126 4.95 4.00 8.97
CA ALA A 126 6.37 4.26 8.69
C ALA A 126 6.73 4.20 7.20
N TYR A 127 6.23 3.19 6.48
CA TYR A 127 6.44 3.09 5.03
C TYR A 127 5.86 4.29 4.28
N THR A 128 4.59 4.62 4.51
CA THR A 128 3.91 5.71 3.79
C THR A 128 4.53 7.06 4.12
N ALA A 129 4.90 7.30 5.38
CA ALA A 129 5.60 8.51 5.79
C ALA A 129 6.95 8.65 5.06
N ALA A 130 7.78 7.60 5.06
CA ALA A 130 9.05 7.58 4.34
C ALA A 130 8.87 7.79 2.83
N ALA A 131 7.88 7.13 2.23
CA ALA A 131 7.56 7.26 0.81
C ALA A 131 7.11 8.68 0.44
N VAL A 132 6.25 9.31 1.24
CA VAL A 132 5.85 10.71 1.01
C VAL A 132 7.04 11.66 1.14
N ARG A 133 7.87 11.52 2.18
CA ARG A 133 9.09 12.33 2.36
C ARG A 133 10.02 12.23 1.16
N ALA A 134 10.32 11.00 0.71
CA ALA A 134 11.18 10.77 -0.43
C ALA A 134 10.56 11.25 -1.74
N PHE A 135 9.34 10.81 -2.04
CA PHE A 135 8.78 10.96 -3.38
C PHE A 135 8.14 12.33 -3.60
N ALA A 136 7.46 12.90 -2.60
CA ALA A 136 6.87 14.23 -2.73
C ALA A 136 7.88 15.34 -2.50
N PHE A 137 8.66 15.23 -1.42
CA PHE A 137 9.51 16.33 -0.94
C PHE A 137 10.99 16.16 -1.29
N GLY A 138 11.37 15.05 -1.93
CA GLY A 138 12.76 14.80 -2.32
C GLY A 138 13.69 14.65 -1.12
N ARG A 139 13.18 14.28 0.05
CA ARG A 139 13.96 14.15 1.30
C ARG A 139 14.54 12.76 1.45
N ARG A 140 15.67 12.65 2.14
CA ARG A 140 16.23 11.36 2.52
C ARG A 140 15.28 10.63 3.48
N ALA A 141 14.88 9.43 3.09
CA ALA A 141 14.10 8.50 3.90
C ALA A 141 14.42 7.04 3.52
N VAL A 142 14.31 6.13 4.49
CA VAL A 142 14.51 4.69 4.28
C VAL A 142 13.19 4.06 3.83
N VAL A 143 12.99 3.97 2.52
CA VAL A 143 11.76 3.41 1.93
C VAL A 143 11.90 1.91 1.71
N LEU A 144 11.19 1.10 2.50
CA LEU A 144 11.26 -0.36 2.46
C LEU A 144 9.91 -1.00 2.12
N ASP A 145 9.59 -1.08 0.82
CA ASP A 145 8.52 -1.95 0.35
C ASP A 145 9.03 -3.40 0.13
N THR A 146 8.14 -4.28 -0.30
CA THR A 146 8.50 -5.67 -0.62
C THR A 146 9.49 -5.81 -1.79
N ASN A 147 9.56 -4.82 -2.69
CA ASN A 147 10.48 -4.81 -3.81
C ASN A 147 11.89 -4.42 -3.36
N VAL A 148 12.02 -3.31 -2.64
CA VAL A 148 13.28 -2.84 -2.09
C VAL A 148 13.85 -3.87 -1.13
N ARG A 149 13.06 -4.40 -0.18
CA ARG A 149 13.53 -5.44 0.74
C ARG A 149 14.10 -6.66 0.01
N ARG A 150 13.48 -7.08 -1.10
CA ARG A 150 13.99 -8.19 -1.92
C ARG A 150 15.26 -7.84 -2.67
N VAL A 151 15.36 -6.65 -3.25
CA VAL A 151 16.58 -6.19 -3.93
C VAL A 151 17.74 -6.18 -2.94
N LEU A 152 17.55 -5.60 -1.75
CA LEU A 152 18.59 -5.52 -0.73
C LEU A 152 18.96 -6.90 -0.16
N ALA A 153 17.96 -7.77 0.07
CA ALA A 153 18.21 -9.13 0.51
C ALA A 153 19.11 -9.90 -0.47
N ARG A 154 18.83 -9.79 -1.77
CA ARG A 154 19.61 -10.47 -2.81
C ARG A 154 20.98 -9.84 -3.03
N HIS A 155 20.99 -8.52 -3.25
CA HIS A 155 22.20 -7.81 -3.63
C HIS A 155 23.21 -7.74 -2.47
N ALA A 156 22.76 -7.29 -1.29
CA ALA A 156 23.64 -7.00 -0.17
C ALA A 156 23.76 -8.17 0.83
N ALA A 157 22.66 -8.90 1.09
CA ALA A 157 22.65 -9.97 2.10
C ALA A 157 22.84 -11.39 1.52
N GLY A 158 22.82 -11.56 0.20
CA GLY A 158 22.98 -12.87 -0.44
C GLY A 158 21.79 -13.83 -0.30
N ALA A 159 20.64 -13.34 0.17
CA ALA A 159 19.44 -14.14 0.44
C ALA A 159 18.40 -14.03 -0.69
N ALA A 160 17.69 -15.13 -0.98
CA ALA A 160 16.70 -15.15 -2.06
C ALA A 160 15.52 -14.20 -1.84
N LEU A 161 15.03 -14.14 -0.60
CA LEU A 161 13.94 -13.30 -0.12
C LEU A 161 14.21 -12.87 1.33
N PRO A 162 13.72 -11.69 1.76
CA PRO A 162 13.84 -11.24 3.14
C PRO A 162 12.93 -12.05 4.07
N ALA A 163 13.12 -11.95 5.39
CA ALA A 163 12.21 -12.53 6.38
C ALA A 163 10.74 -12.11 6.13
N PRO A 164 9.73 -12.93 6.52
CA PRO A 164 8.32 -12.59 6.32
C PRO A 164 7.93 -11.23 6.93
N THR A 165 8.45 -10.92 8.12
CA THR A 165 8.31 -9.63 8.79
C THR A 165 9.58 -8.81 8.64
N GLN A 166 9.44 -7.49 8.58
CA GLN A 166 10.60 -6.59 8.54
C GLN A 166 11.34 -6.64 9.88
N THR A 167 12.67 -6.73 9.83
CA THR A 167 13.56 -6.74 10.98
C THR A 167 14.32 -5.42 11.12
N SER A 168 14.79 -5.11 12.34
CA SER A 168 15.65 -3.94 12.58
C SER A 168 16.98 -4.04 11.81
N ALA A 169 17.50 -5.24 11.59
CA ALA A 169 18.70 -5.48 10.79
C ALA A 169 18.50 -5.10 9.31
N GLU A 170 17.32 -5.38 8.74
CA GLU A 170 16.98 -4.93 7.37
C GLU A 170 16.90 -3.41 7.28
N VAL A 171 16.30 -2.74 8.28
CA VAL A 171 16.22 -1.28 8.34
C VAL A 171 17.62 -0.67 8.42
N ALA A 172 18.46 -1.17 9.31
CA ALA A 172 19.83 -0.68 9.46
C ALA A 172 20.69 -0.92 8.22
N LEU A 173 20.50 -2.04 7.52
CA LEU A 173 21.16 -2.28 6.23
C LEU A 173 20.70 -1.27 5.18
N ALA A 174 19.39 -1.06 5.05
CA ALA A 174 18.84 -0.12 4.08
C ALA A 174 19.29 1.32 4.34
N ASP A 175 19.32 1.75 5.61
CA ASP A 175 19.81 3.07 5.98
C ASP A 175 21.28 3.29 5.56
N ARG A 176 22.15 2.32 5.80
CA ARG A 176 23.57 2.38 5.36
C ARG A 176 23.73 2.44 3.85
N LEU A 177 22.82 1.84 3.10
CA LEU A 177 22.85 1.79 1.63
C LEU A 177 22.19 3.01 0.98
N THR A 178 21.33 3.70 1.72
CA THR A 178 20.63 4.89 1.23
C THR A 178 21.63 6.05 1.17
N PRO A 179 21.78 6.74 0.02
CA PRO A 179 22.63 7.93 -0.11
C PRO A 179 22.43 8.95 1.02
N SER A 180 23.48 9.68 1.37
CA SER A 180 23.44 10.64 2.47
C SER A 180 22.73 11.96 2.12
N ASP A 181 22.69 12.32 0.83
CA ASP A 181 22.00 13.52 0.36
C ASP A 181 20.52 13.25 0.04
N ASP A 182 19.70 14.28 0.19
CA ASP A 182 18.25 14.23 0.03
C ASP A 182 17.82 13.75 -1.38
N ALA A 183 18.33 14.42 -2.42
CA ALA A 183 17.93 14.16 -3.80
C ALA A 183 18.38 12.78 -4.29
N GLY A 184 19.62 12.39 -3.98
CA GLY A 184 20.18 11.08 -4.28
C GLY A 184 19.41 9.97 -3.57
N ALA A 185 19.07 10.14 -2.29
CA ALA A 185 18.29 9.18 -1.53
C ALA A 185 16.88 8.97 -2.10
N ALA A 186 16.19 10.05 -2.43
CA ALA A 186 14.84 9.98 -3.02
C ALA A 186 14.85 9.26 -4.38
N ARG A 187 15.82 9.59 -5.25
CA ARG A 187 15.99 8.90 -6.54
C ARG A 187 16.37 7.44 -6.37
N TRP A 188 17.27 7.14 -5.45
CA TRP A 188 17.70 5.77 -5.16
C TRP A 188 16.54 4.91 -4.65
N ALA A 189 15.66 5.45 -3.82
CA ALA A 189 14.45 4.75 -3.35
C ALA A 189 13.51 4.40 -4.50
N LEU A 190 13.23 5.35 -5.41
CA LEU A 190 12.43 5.10 -6.62
C LEU A 190 13.08 4.05 -7.53
N ALA A 191 14.38 4.19 -7.80
CA ALA A 191 15.13 3.29 -8.67
C ALA A 191 15.20 1.87 -8.12
N THR A 192 15.45 1.71 -6.82
CA THR A 192 15.51 0.39 -6.17
C THR A 192 14.14 -0.30 -6.18
N MET A 193 13.07 0.46 -5.93
CA MET A 193 11.70 -0.05 -6.01
C MET A 193 11.35 -0.48 -7.44
N GLU A 194 11.73 0.33 -8.44
CA GLU A 194 11.49 0.05 -9.86
C GLU A 194 12.26 -1.19 -10.33
N LEU A 195 13.53 -1.31 -9.94
CA LEU A 195 14.36 -2.48 -10.22
C LEU A 195 13.72 -3.75 -9.65
N GLY A 196 13.25 -3.69 -8.39
CA GLY A 196 12.56 -4.81 -7.77
C GLY A 196 11.28 -5.16 -8.53
N ALA A 197 10.51 -4.18 -8.97
CA ALA A 197 9.26 -4.39 -9.68
C ALA A 197 9.44 -5.00 -11.08
N LEU A 198 10.46 -4.58 -11.84
CA LEU A 198 10.58 -4.90 -13.27
C LEU A 198 11.62 -5.98 -13.58
N VAL A 199 12.72 -6.03 -12.82
CA VAL A 199 13.89 -6.86 -13.16
C VAL A 199 14.13 -7.90 -12.08
N CYS A 200 14.35 -7.47 -10.84
CA CYS A 200 14.64 -8.35 -9.71
C CYS A 200 13.33 -8.89 -9.11
N THR A 201 12.50 -9.56 -9.92
CA THR A 201 11.20 -10.07 -9.49
C THR A 201 11.33 -11.30 -8.58
N ALA A 202 10.30 -11.61 -7.78
CA ALA A 202 10.37 -12.67 -6.78
C ALA A 202 10.60 -14.07 -7.37
N ARG A 203 9.95 -14.41 -8.49
CA ARG A 203 9.96 -15.77 -9.06
C ARG A 203 10.94 -15.95 -10.23
N ALA A 204 10.95 -15.00 -11.16
CA ALA A 204 11.73 -15.08 -12.39
C ALA A 204 12.49 -13.77 -12.60
N PRO A 205 13.55 -13.50 -11.81
CA PRO A 205 14.34 -12.29 -11.98
C PRO A 205 15.14 -12.35 -13.29
N ARG A 206 15.22 -11.22 -13.99
CA ARG A 206 16.00 -11.03 -15.23
C ARG A 206 17.41 -10.57 -14.90
N CYS A 207 18.20 -11.46 -14.29
CA CYS A 207 19.53 -11.11 -13.76
C CYS A 207 20.49 -10.60 -14.85
N GLU A 208 20.36 -11.10 -16.07
CA GLU A 208 21.10 -10.65 -17.25
C GLU A 208 20.85 -9.18 -17.63
N ALA A 209 19.68 -8.64 -17.28
CA ALA A 209 19.31 -7.25 -17.50
C ALA A 209 19.46 -6.38 -16.24
N CYS A 210 20.02 -6.92 -15.15
CA CYS A 210 20.12 -6.22 -13.88
C CYS A 210 21.39 -5.35 -13.83
N PRO A 211 21.29 -4.03 -13.60
CA PRO A 211 22.46 -3.15 -13.49
C PRO A 211 23.35 -3.49 -12.28
N LEU A 212 22.84 -4.29 -11.33
CA LEU A 212 23.54 -4.70 -10.11
C LEU A 212 24.08 -6.14 -10.18
N ALA A 213 24.02 -6.80 -11.34
CA ALA A 213 24.32 -8.23 -11.47
C ALA A 213 25.77 -8.57 -11.06
N SER A 214 26.73 -7.77 -11.52
CA SER A 214 28.17 -8.00 -11.29
C SER A 214 28.60 -7.96 -9.82
N SER A 215 27.80 -7.35 -8.95
CA SER A 215 28.06 -7.18 -7.52
C SER A 215 26.98 -7.82 -6.63
N CYS A 216 26.03 -8.57 -7.20
CA CYS A 216 24.96 -9.19 -6.45
C CYS A 216 25.45 -10.43 -5.68
N ALA A 217 25.41 -10.39 -4.35
CA ALA A 217 25.86 -11.49 -3.49
C ALA A 217 25.06 -12.78 -3.75
N TRP A 218 23.73 -12.69 -3.92
CA TRP A 218 22.88 -13.86 -4.16
C TRP A 218 23.15 -14.51 -5.53
N LEU A 219 23.45 -13.70 -6.54
CA LEU A 219 23.82 -14.21 -7.87
C LEU A 219 25.19 -14.89 -7.82
N THR A 220 26.16 -14.26 -7.16
CA THR A 220 27.52 -14.79 -6.96
C THR A 220 27.51 -16.11 -6.20
N ALA A 221 26.61 -16.27 -5.22
CA ALA A 221 26.42 -17.50 -4.46
C ALA A 221 25.68 -18.62 -5.22
N GLY A 222 25.38 -18.46 -6.51
CA GLY A 222 24.69 -19.48 -7.30
C GLY A 222 23.18 -19.56 -7.07
N ARG A 223 22.54 -18.47 -6.62
CA ARG A 223 21.08 -18.34 -6.42
C ARG A 223 20.50 -19.35 -5.41
N PRO A 224 20.98 -19.38 -4.15
CA PRO A 224 20.41 -20.25 -3.12
C PRO A 224 18.89 -20.00 -2.94
N PRO A 225 18.09 -21.01 -2.54
CA PRO A 225 16.64 -20.91 -2.43
C PRO A 225 16.16 -20.06 -1.22
N ASP A 226 14.86 -19.76 -1.16
CA ASP A 226 14.24 -19.05 -0.02
C ASP A 226 14.14 -19.96 1.21
N GLU A 227 14.92 -19.65 2.24
CA GLU A 227 14.92 -20.33 3.54
C GLU A 227 13.55 -20.25 4.26
N HIS A 228 12.72 -19.28 3.89
CA HIS A 228 11.41 -19.05 4.49
C HIS A 228 10.24 -19.59 3.67
N ALA A 229 10.49 -20.37 2.61
CA ALA A 229 9.44 -20.85 1.70
C ALA A 229 8.27 -21.55 2.43
N HIS A 230 8.59 -22.34 3.47
CA HIS A 230 7.61 -23.06 4.29
C HIS A 230 6.59 -22.15 5.01
N ARG A 231 6.93 -20.88 5.25
CA ARG A 231 6.09 -19.90 5.98
C ARG A 231 5.17 -19.09 5.06
N ARG A 232 5.31 -19.20 3.74
CA ARG A 232 4.62 -18.34 2.75
C ARG A 232 3.44 -19.02 2.06
N ARG A 233 2.59 -19.73 2.81
CA ARG A 233 1.40 -20.37 2.26
C ARG A 233 0.27 -19.36 2.07
N GLY A 234 -0.25 -19.25 0.85
CA GLY A 234 -1.42 -18.44 0.54
C GLY A 234 -2.72 -19.17 0.85
N GLN A 235 -3.74 -18.43 1.28
CA GLN A 235 -5.12 -18.94 1.37
C GLN A 235 -5.83 -18.73 0.03
N PRO A 236 -6.65 -19.71 -0.44
CA PRO A 236 -7.52 -19.50 -1.60
C PRO A 236 -8.48 -18.32 -1.37
N TRP A 237 -8.97 -17.70 -2.45
CA TRP A 237 -9.93 -16.59 -2.34
C TRP A 237 -11.37 -17.08 -2.21
N GLU A 238 -11.71 -18.14 -2.91
CA GLU A 238 -13.05 -18.71 -2.89
C GLU A 238 -13.41 -19.26 -1.51
N GLY A 239 -14.64 -18.99 -1.06
CA GLY A 239 -15.18 -19.40 0.23
C GLY A 239 -14.70 -18.57 1.43
N THR A 240 -13.82 -17.57 1.23
CA THR A 240 -13.27 -16.80 2.34
C THR A 240 -14.13 -15.59 2.72
N ASP A 241 -14.03 -15.14 3.97
CA ASP A 241 -14.77 -13.96 4.47
C ASP A 241 -14.49 -12.69 3.64
N ARG A 242 -13.28 -12.57 3.05
CA ARG A 242 -12.96 -11.46 2.12
C ARG A 242 -13.81 -11.49 0.86
N GLN A 243 -14.20 -12.66 0.36
CA GLN A 243 -15.10 -12.79 -0.79
C GLN A 243 -16.51 -12.35 -0.40
N VAL A 244 -17.03 -12.85 0.73
CA VAL A 244 -18.37 -12.53 1.24
C VAL A 244 -18.50 -11.02 1.47
N ARG A 245 -17.58 -10.44 2.26
CA ARG A 245 -17.52 -8.99 2.51
C ARG A 245 -17.42 -8.19 1.21
N GLY A 246 -16.63 -8.67 0.25
CA GLY A 246 -16.50 -8.04 -1.06
C GLY A 246 -17.81 -7.97 -1.84
N ARG A 247 -18.62 -9.04 -1.79
CA ARG A 247 -19.93 -9.09 -2.46
C ARG A 247 -20.96 -8.19 -1.77
N VAL A 248 -21.03 -8.20 -0.43
CA VAL A 248 -21.91 -7.28 0.33
C VAL A 248 -21.56 -5.83 0.00
N MET A 249 -20.28 -5.47 0.04
CA MET A 249 -19.85 -4.12 -0.31
C MET A 249 -20.13 -3.75 -1.77
N ALA A 250 -20.08 -4.72 -2.70
CA ALA A 250 -20.44 -4.48 -4.09
C ALA A 250 -21.93 -4.17 -4.26
N LEU A 251 -22.80 -4.91 -3.57
CA LEU A 251 -24.24 -4.65 -3.54
C LEU A 251 -24.53 -3.25 -3.01
N LEU A 252 -23.96 -2.89 -1.85
CA LEU A 252 -24.19 -1.59 -1.21
C LEU A 252 -23.66 -0.41 -2.03
N ARG A 253 -22.51 -0.56 -2.71
CA ARG A 253 -21.99 0.49 -3.61
C ARG A 253 -22.89 0.74 -4.82
N GLY A 254 -23.53 -0.32 -5.33
CA GLY A 254 -24.45 -0.23 -6.47
C GLY A 254 -25.82 0.35 -6.13
N ALA A 255 -26.16 0.46 -4.84
CA ALA A 255 -27.43 0.97 -4.38
C ALA A 255 -27.43 2.50 -4.21
N ILE A 256 -28.53 3.12 -4.63
CA ILE A 256 -28.78 4.56 -4.44
C ILE A 256 -29.24 4.85 -3.00
N GLY A 257 -30.04 3.94 -2.43
CA GLY A 257 -30.56 4.03 -1.06
C GLY A 257 -30.22 2.80 -0.20
N PRO A 258 -30.86 2.66 0.98
CA PRO A 258 -30.73 1.47 1.81
C PRO A 258 -31.10 0.20 1.05
N VAL A 259 -30.32 -0.86 1.28
CA VAL A 259 -30.54 -2.20 0.74
C VAL A 259 -31.28 -3.02 1.79
N PRO A 260 -32.46 -3.57 1.47
CA PRO A 260 -33.19 -4.47 2.36
C PRO A 260 -32.36 -5.65 2.88
N ALA A 261 -32.61 -6.06 4.12
CA ALA A 261 -31.84 -7.13 4.77
C ALA A 261 -31.94 -8.48 4.06
N ASP A 262 -33.08 -8.79 3.44
CA ASP A 262 -33.30 -9.99 2.62
C ASP A 262 -32.44 -9.99 1.34
N ALA A 263 -32.27 -8.83 0.70
CA ALA A 263 -31.38 -8.68 -0.44
C ALA A 263 -29.91 -8.88 -0.04
N VAL A 264 -29.50 -8.45 1.16
CA VAL A 264 -28.17 -8.77 1.70
C VAL A 264 -28.04 -10.26 2.02
N ALA A 265 -29.06 -10.87 2.62
CA ALA A 265 -29.10 -12.30 2.93
C ALA A 265 -28.94 -13.17 1.66
N ALA A 266 -29.47 -12.73 0.52
CA ALA A 266 -29.36 -13.43 -0.76
C ALA A 266 -27.95 -13.38 -1.39
N VAL A 267 -27.02 -12.57 -0.89
CA VAL A 267 -25.66 -12.42 -1.46
C VAL A 267 -24.79 -13.67 -1.30
N TRP A 268 -25.04 -14.44 -0.24
CA TRP A 268 -24.20 -15.56 0.16
C TRP A 268 -25.01 -16.70 0.80
N PRO A 269 -24.81 -17.97 0.38
CA PRO A 269 -25.63 -19.08 0.84
C PRO A 269 -25.38 -19.49 2.31
N ASP A 270 -24.17 -19.30 2.83
CA ASP A 270 -23.87 -19.58 4.24
C ASP A 270 -24.28 -18.39 5.13
N ALA A 271 -25.47 -18.48 5.73
CA ALA A 271 -26.02 -17.44 6.59
C ALA A 271 -25.11 -17.09 7.78
N ARG A 272 -24.46 -18.08 8.42
CA ARG A 272 -23.60 -17.82 9.59
C ARG A 272 -22.36 -17.06 9.19
N GLN A 273 -21.74 -17.42 8.08
CA GLN A 273 -20.59 -16.70 7.55
C GLN A 273 -20.96 -15.28 7.14
N LEU A 274 -22.12 -15.12 6.48
CA LEU A 274 -22.62 -13.81 6.06
C LEU A 274 -22.87 -12.88 7.25
N THR A 275 -23.58 -13.33 8.27
CA THR A 275 -23.87 -12.53 9.48
C THR A 275 -22.58 -12.01 10.11
N ARG A 276 -21.60 -12.89 10.39
CA ARG A 276 -20.30 -12.46 10.94
C ARG A 276 -19.57 -11.47 10.02
N CYS A 277 -19.66 -11.65 8.71
CA CYS A 277 -19.05 -10.74 7.75
C CYS A 277 -19.70 -9.36 7.75
N VAL A 278 -21.03 -9.29 7.83
CA VAL A 278 -21.79 -8.03 7.91
C VAL A 278 -21.52 -7.32 9.23
N GLU A 279 -21.57 -8.02 10.36
CA GLU A 279 -21.21 -7.47 11.68
C GLU A 279 -19.79 -6.88 11.66
N ALA A 280 -18.83 -7.60 11.09
CA ALA A 280 -17.47 -7.10 10.96
C ALA A 280 -17.36 -5.89 10.01
N LEU A 281 -18.23 -5.76 9.00
CA LEU A 281 -18.30 -4.58 8.15
C LEU A 281 -18.90 -3.37 8.88
N VAL A 282 -19.91 -3.61 9.73
CA VAL A 282 -20.49 -2.59 10.61
C VAL A 282 -19.47 -2.10 11.62
N ALA A 283 -18.76 -3.00 12.29
CA ALA A 283 -17.70 -2.68 13.24
C ALA A 283 -16.54 -1.92 12.59
N ASP A 284 -16.24 -2.20 11.31
CA ASP A 284 -15.24 -1.46 10.54
C ASP A 284 -15.71 -0.06 10.07
N GLY A 285 -16.99 0.29 10.29
CA GLY A 285 -17.62 1.52 9.83
C GLY A 285 -17.87 1.55 8.32
N LEU A 286 -17.92 0.39 7.66
CA LEU A 286 -18.13 0.26 6.22
C LEU A 286 -19.61 0.12 5.84
N VAL A 287 -20.44 -0.25 6.80
CA VAL A 287 -21.87 -0.50 6.65
C VAL A 287 -22.60 0.08 7.86
N VAL A 288 -23.77 0.66 7.63
CA VAL A 288 -24.66 1.16 8.68
C VAL A 288 -25.97 0.35 8.65
N PRO A 289 -26.32 -0.36 9.73
CA PRO A 289 -27.60 -1.04 9.85
C PRO A 289 -28.70 -0.02 10.19
N LEU A 290 -29.90 -0.23 9.65
CA LEU A 290 -31.05 0.64 9.86
C LEU A 290 -32.27 -0.17 10.34
N THR A 291 -33.05 0.41 11.24
CA THR A 291 -34.35 -0.09 11.66
C THR A 291 -35.42 0.17 10.59
N VAL A 292 -36.62 -0.36 10.78
CA VAL A 292 -37.77 -0.13 9.87
C VAL A 292 -38.11 1.36 9.71
N THR A 293 -37.87 2.16 10.75
CA THR A 293 -38.10 3.62 10.72
C THR A 293 -36.97 4.40 10.05
N GLY A 294 -35.91 3.72 9.62
CA GLY A 294 -34.73 4.33 8.99
C GLY A 294 -33.70 4.91 9.96
N ALA A 295 -33.91 4.75 11.28
CA ALA A 295 -32.91 5.10 12.30
C ALA A 295 -31.77 4.07 12.29
N THR A 296 -30.57 4.46 12.75
CA THR A 296 -29.47 3.50 12.93
C THR A 296 -29.86 2.44 13.95
N ALA A 297 -29.76 1.17 13.56
CA ALA A 297 -30.06 0.05 14.44
C ALA A 297 -28.96 -0.12 15.50
N GLY A 298 -29.36 -0.38 16.73
CA GLY A 298 -28.45 -0.71 17.83
C GLY A 298 -27.89 -2.14 17.72
N PRO A 299 -27.02 -2.54 18.66
CA PRO A 299 -26.40 -3.88 18.67
C PRO A 299 -27.40 -5.02 18.83
N ASP A 300 -28.52 -4.77 19.52
CA ASP A 300 -29.54 -5.78 19.85
C ASP A 300 -30.74 -5.72 18.89
N ASP A 301 -30.77 -4.77 17.95
CA ASP A 301 -31.85 -4.59 16.99
C ASP A 301 -31.65 -5.48 15.76
N GLU A 302 -32.72 -6.11 15.28
CA GLU A 302 -32.69 -6.78 13.97
C GLU A 302 -32.75 -5.73 12.84
N PRO A 303 -31.70 -5.60 11.99
CA PRO A 303 -31.67 -4.57 10.96
C PRO A 303 -32.69 -4.87 9.86
N ALA A 304 -33.52 -3.89 9.51
CA ALA A 304 -34.44 -3.98 8.38
C ALA A 304 -33.72 -3.73 7.04
N SER A 305 -32.69 -2.90 7.05
CA SER A 305 -31.89 -2.57 5.87
C SER A 305 -30.47 -2.13 6.23
N TYR A 306 -29.60 -2.04 5.21
CA TYR A 306 -28.21 -1.65 5.34
C TYR A 306 -27.84 -0.61 4.30
N ARG A 307 -26.97 0.34 4.63
CA ARG A 307 -26.42 1.31 3.68
C ARG A 307 -24.93 1.55 3.88
N LEU A 308 -24.30 2.24 2.94
CA LEU A 308 -22.99 2.85 3.17
C LEU A 308 -23.11 4.00 4.19
N PRO A 309 -22.05 4.29 4.98
CA PRO A 309 -22.00 5.35 5.98
C PRO A 309 -22.29 6.75 5.41
#